data_AF-A0A838TKZ4-F1
#
_entry.id   AF-A0A838TKZ4-F1
#
_cell.length_a   1.000
_cell.length_b   1.000
_cell.length_c   1.000
_cell.angle_alpha   90.00
_cell.angle_beta   90.00
_cell.angle_gamma   90.00
#
_symmetry.space_group_name_H-M   'P 1'
#
loop_
_entity.id
_entity.type
_entity.pdbx_description
1 polymer ?
#
loop_
_entity_poly.entity_id
_entity_poly.type
_entity_poly.pdbx_seq_one_letter_code
_entity_poly.pdbx_strand_id
1 'polypeptide(L)'
;MGMIGGGKDAFIGAIHRIAANADGLIELVCGALSINKDIAVDSGRSLFLPDDRIYTTYEEMLQNESELPAEKRMDFVTIVTPNFAHYA
;
A
#
# COMPACT_ATOMS: atom_id res chain seq x y z
N MET A 1 -2.36 -0.46 8.20
CA MET A 1 -2.45 0.55 7.12
C MET A 1 -2.27 -0.09 5.75
N GLY A 2 -2.90 0.48 4.71
CA GLY A 2 -2.54 0.24 3.30
C GLY A 2 -1.81 1.42 2.67
N MET A 3 -1.23 1.23 1.49
CA MET A 3 -0.50 2.27 0.75
C MET A 3 -0.85 2.28 -0.75
N ILE A 4 -1.12 3.48 -1.28
CA ILE A 4 -1.36 3.72 -2.72
C ILE A 4 -0.18 4.53 -3.28
N GLY A 5 0.55 3.97 -4.24
CA GLY A 5 1.83 4.48 -4.73
C GLY A 5 3.01 4.10 -3.85
N GLY A 6 4.17 4.75 -4.04
CA GLY A 6 5.30 4.65 -3.09
C GLY A 6 6.01 3.29 -3.04
N GLY A 7 5.91 2.49 -4.12
CA GLY A 7 6.62 1.22 -4.27
C GLY A 7 8.14 1.33 -4.38
N LYS A 8 8.75 0.35 -5.03
CA LYS A 8 10.20 0.25 -5.22
C LYS A 8 10.77 1.54 -5.82
N ASP A 9 11.95 1.92 -5.34
CA ASP A 9 12.71 3.13 -5.70
C ASP A 9 12.03 4.49 -5.36
N ALA A 10 10.81 4.48 -4.81
CA ALA A 10 10.13 5.70 -4.41
C ALA A 10 10.62 6.20 -3.03
N PHE A 11 11.35 7.32 -3.03
CA PHE A 11 11.82 7.97 -1.80
C PHE A 11 10.68 8.31 -0.83
N ILE A 12 9.59 8.91 -1.33
CA ILE A 12 8.46 9.36 -0.49
C ILE A 12 7.74 8.18 0.17
N GLY A 13 7.61 7.04 -0.53
CA GLY A 13 7.00 5.84 0.04
C GLY A 13 7.80 5.28 1.22
N ALA A 14 9.13 5.26 1.12
CA ALA A 14 10.00 4.83 2.21
C ALA A 14 9.87 5.72 3.45
N ILE A 15 9.84 7.05 3.28
CA ILE A 15 9.68 8.00 4.40
C ILE A 15 8.33 7.79 5.12
N HIS A 16 7.24 7.58 4.39
CA HIS A 16 5.92 7.33 5.01
C HIS A 16 5.89 6.02 5.81
N ARG A 17 6.51 4.96 5.30
CA ARG A 17 6.62 3.68 6.04
C ARG A 17 7.46 3.82 7.31
N ILE A 18 8.58 4.54 7.24
CA ILE A 18 9.42 4.82 8.41
C ILE A 18 8.63 5.61 9.46
N ALA A 19 7.94 6.67 9.04
CA ALA A 19 7.15 7.49 9.95
C ALA A 19 6.00 6.71 10.60
N ALA A 20 5.26 5.91 9.81
CA ALA A 20 4.19 5.08 10.32
C ALA A 20 4.69 4.02 11.32
N ASN A 21 5.86 3.43 11.07
CA ASN A 21 6.40 2.40 11.95
C ASN A 21 7.14 2.95 13.19
N ALA A 22 7.39 4.26 13.26
CA ALA A 22 8.32 4.87 14.23
C ALA A 22 7.96 4.64 15.71
N ASP A 23 6.67 4.53 16.03
CA ASP A 23 6.16 4.27 17.39
C ASP A 23 5.69 2.82 17.59
N GLY A 24 5.82 1.98 16.56
CA GLY A 24 5.39 0.58 16.57
C GLY A 24 3.87 0.37 16.58
N LEU A 25 3.06 1.40 16.33
CA LEU A 25 1.59 1.31 16.37
C LEU A 25 0.97 0.97 15.02
N ILE A 26 1.73 1.00 13.93
CA ILE A 26 1.21 0.81 12.57
C ILE A 26 2.02 -0.25 11.83
N GLU A 27 1.29 -1.20 11.25
CA GLU A 27 1.79 -2.21 10.33
C GLU A 27 1.24 -1.97 8.91
N LEU A 28 2.10 -2.10 7.90
CA LEU A 28 1.71 -2.11 6.49
C LEU A 28 1.22 -3.50 6.10
N VAL A 29 -0.05 -3.62 5.68
CA VAL A 29 -0.69 -4.93 5.48
C VAL A 29 -1.13 -5.19 4.03
N CYS A 30 -1.18 -4.16 3.19
CA CYS A 30 -1.51 -4.27 1.77
C CYS A 30 -0.99 -3.05 0.97
N GLY A 31 -0.99 -3.12 -0.37
CA GLY A 31 -0.66 -1.96 -1.17
C GLY A 31 -0.92 -2.06 -2.68
N ALA A 32 -1.31 -0.92 -3.26
CA ALA A 32 -1.35 -0.67 -4.70
C ALA A 32 -0.11 0.16 -5.08
N LEU A 33 1.05 -0.50 -5.10
CA LEU A 33 2.36 0.16 -5.05
C LEU A 33 2.87 0.64 -6.42
N SER A 34 2.32 0.09 -7.50
CA SER A 34 2.60 0.48 -8.88
C SER A 34 1.48 0.00 -9.81
N ILE A 35 1.24 0.74 -10.89
CA ILE A 35 0.37 0.28 -11.99
C ILE A 35 1.04 -0.81 -12.84
N ASN A 36 2.38 -0.91 -12.78
CA ASN A 36 3.11 -1.98 -13.43
C ASN A 36 3.16 -3.19 -12.50
N LYS A 37 2.56 -4.31 -12.94
CA LYS A 37 2.41 -5.54 -12.16
C LYS A 37 3.73 -6.06 -11.59
N ASP A 38 4.77 -6.13 -12.40
CA ASP A 38 6.06 -6.68 -11.96
C ASP A 38 6.69 -5.80 -10.88
N ILE A 39 6.61 -4.48 -11.06
CA ILE A 39 7.06 -3.52 -10.06
C ILE A 39 6.21 -3.62 -8.78
N ALA A 40 4.89 -3.75 -8.90
CA ALA A 40 3.99 -3.86 -7.74
C ALA A 40 4.31 -5.10 -6.90
N VAL A 41 4.42 -6.27 -7.55
CA VAL A 41 4.74 -7.54 -6.89
C VAL A 41 6.12 -7.50 -6.24
N ASP A 42 7.15 -7.03 -6.95
CA ASP A 42 8.49 -6.90 -6.39
C ASP A 42 8.53 -5.94 -5.21
N SER A 43 7.82 -4.80 -5.31
CA SER A 43 7.67 -3.85 -4.21
C SER A 43 7.01 -4.49 -3.00
N GLY A 44 5.87 -5.15 -3.17
CA GLY A 44 5.11 -5.72 -2.07
C GLY A 44 5.87 -6.85 -1.38
N ARG A 45 6.51 -7.74 -2.14
CA ARG A 45 7.35 -8.81 -1.59
C ARG A 45 8.55 -8.29 -0.83
N SER A 46 9.21 -7.23 -1.32
CA SER A 46 10.32 -6.59 -0.60
C SER A 46 9.89 -5.94 0.72
N LEU A 47 8.58 -5.65 0.86
CA LEU A 47 7.95 -5.11 2.05
C LEU A 47 7.21 -6.19 2.86
N PHE A 48 7.42 -7.47 2.53
CA PHE A 48 6.82 -8.62 3.21
C PHE A 48 5.28 -8.67 3.19
N LEU A 49 4.66 -8.02 2.20
CA LEU A 49 3.22 -8.12 2.00
C LEU A 49 2.83 -9.52 1.51
N PRO A 50 1.69 -10.06 1.98
CA PRO A 50 1.10 -11.26 1.38
C PRO A 50 0.82 -11.04 -0.11
N ASP A 51 1.11 -12.04 -0.95
CA ASP A 51 0.95 -11.96 -2.41
C ASP A 51 -0.50 -11.61 -2.82
N ASP A 52 -1.49 -12.06 -2.04
CA ASP A 52 -2.91 -11.78 -2.24
C ASP A 52 -3.35 -10.38 -1.78
N ARG A 53 -2.44 -9.59 -1.21
CA ARG A 53 -2.67 -8.20 -0.76
C ARG A 53 -1.77 -7.19 -1.46
N ILE A 54 -1.20 -7.59 -2.60
CA ILE A 54 -0.48 -6.72 -3.52
C ILE A 54 -1.37 -6.49 -4.75
N TYR A 55 -1.77 -5.23 -4.95
CA TYR A 55 -2.71 -4.84 -6.00
C TYR A 55 -2.04 -3.96 -7.05
N THR A 56 -2.64 -3.86 -8.23
CA THR A 56 -2.18 -2.97 -9.30
C THR A 56 -3.02 -1.70 -9.47
N THR A 57 -4.22 -1.67 -8.88
CA THR A 57 -5.09 -0.49 -8.84
C THR A 57 -5.58 -0.24 -7.42
N TYR A 58 -5.89 1.01 -7.09
CA TYR A 58 -6.37 1.35 -5.76
C TYR A 58 -7.83 0.97 -5.56
N GLU A 59 -8.62 0.96 -6.63
CA GLU A 59 -10.02 0.56 -6.64
C GLU A 59 -10.16 -0.92 -6.29
N GLU A 60 -9.34 -1.78 -6.90
CA GLU A 60 -9.29 -3.21 -6.58
C GLU A 60 -8.86 -3.43 -5.13
N MET A 61 -7.81 -2.73 -4.68
CA MET A 61 -7.37 -2.78 -3.29
C MET A 61 -8.49 -2.40 -2.32
N LEU A 62 -9.15 -1.26 -2.54
CA LEU A 62 -10.19 -0.77 -1.64
C LEU A 62 -11.41 -1.68 -1.62
N GLN A 63 -11.83 -2.20 -2.78
CA GLN A 63 -12.93 -3.15 -2.87
C GLN A 63 -12.62 -4.42 -2.07
N ASN A 64 -11.51 -5.08 -2.38
CA ASN A 64 -11.14 -6.36 -1.77
C ASN A 64 -10.89 -6.21 -0.26
N GLU A 65 -10.19 -5.16 0.16
CA GLU A 65 -9.94 -4.88 1.57
C GLU A 65 -11.24 -4.55 2.33
N SER A 66 -12.22 -3.90 1.70
CA SER A 66 -13.50 -3.60 2.34
C SER A 66 -14.34 -4.85 2.64
N GLU A 67 -14.15 -5.92 1.87
CA GLU A 67 -14.84 -7.20 2.00
C GLU A 67 -14.19 -8.13 3.04
N LEU A 68 -12.95 -7.85 3.46
CA LEU A 68 -12.27 -8.63 4.49
C LEU A 68 -12.91 -8.40 5.88
N PRO A 69 -12.83 -9.41 6.77
CA PRO A 69 -13.21 -9.24 8.17
C PRO A 69 -12.54 -8.03 8.81
N ALA A 70 -13.22 -7.39 9.76
CA ALA A 70 -12.73 -6.18 10.42
C ALA A 70 -11.36 -6.39 11.08
N GLU A 71 -11.07 -7.61 11.55
CA GLU A 71 -9.79 -7.96 12.17
C GLU A 71 -8.63 -8.13 11.17
N LYS A 72 -8.91 -8.17 9.86
CA LYS A 72 -7.93 -8.45 8.80
C LYS A 72 -7.72 -7.29 7.82
N ARG A 73 -8.79 -6.55 7.53
CA ARG A 73 -8.75 -5.42 6.58
C ARG A 73 -7.85 -4.30 7.08
N MET A 74 -7.31 -3.50 6.16
CA MET A 74 -6.62 -2.27 6.56
C MET A 74 -7.57 -1.26 7.24
N ASP A 75 -7.08 -0.53 8.25
CA ASP A 75 -7.86 0.50 8.96
C ASP A 75 -7.87 1.87 8.27
N PHE A 76 -6.77 2.21 7.62
CA PHE A 76 -6.58 3.47 6.91
C PHE A 76 -5.55 3.32 5.79
N VAL A 77 -5.53 4.29 4.88
CA VAL A 77 -4.65 4.32 3.72
C VAL A 77 -3.77 5.57 3.71
N THR A 78 -2.53 5.42 3.23
CA THR A 78 -1.67 6.55 2.86
C THR A 78 -1.58 6.65 1.34
N ILE A 79 -1.75 7.86 0.81
CA ILE A 79 -1.68 8.15 -0.62
C ILE A 79 -0.36 8.89 -0.88
N VAL A 80 0.52 8.25 -1.62
CA VAL A 80 1.87 8.76 -1.96
C VAL A 80 2.13 8.71 -3.46
N THR A 81 1.06 8.83 -4.25
CA THR A 81 1.09 9.00 -5.71
C THR A 81 1.46 10.44 -6.10
N PRO A 82 1.73 10.72 -7.39
CA PRO A 82 1.83 12.10 -7.87
C PRO A 82 0.53 12.89 -7.65
N ASN A 83 0.64 14.20 -7.43
CA ASN A 83 -0.47 15.08 -7.02
C ASN A 83 -1.72 14.99 -7.92
N PHE A 84 -1.54 14.82 -9.24
CA PHE A 84 -2.68 14.74 -10.16
C PHE A 84 -3.58 13.53 -9.91
N ALA A 85 -3.08 12.49 -9.23
CA ALA A 85 -3.79 11.26 -8.94
C ALA A 85 -4.39 11.22 -7.52
N HIS A 86 -4.33 12.31 -6.75
CA HIS A 86 -4.80 12.31 -5.35
C HIS A 86 -6.33 12.36 -5.22
N TYR A 87 -7.04 12.97 -6.16
CA TYR A 87 -8.49 13.20 -6.07
C TYR A 87 -9.34 12.03 -6.63
N ALA A 88 -8.73 11.17 -7.44
CA ALA A 88 -9.41 10.16 -8.25
C ALA A 88 -10.12 9.07 -7.43
#